data_AF-A0A5P2H4J4-F1
#
_entry.id   AF-A0A5P2H4J4-F1
#
_cell.length_a   1.000
_cell.length_b   1.000
_cell.length_c   1.000
_cell.angle_alpha   90.00
_cell.angle_beta   90.00
_cell.angle_gamma   90.00
#
_symmetry.space_group_name_H-M   'P 1'
#
loop_
_entity.id
_entity.type
_entity.pdbx_description
1 polymer ?
#
loop_
_entity_poly.entity_id
_entity_poly.type
_entity_poly.pdbx_seq_one_letter_code
_entity_poly.pdbx_strand_id
1 'polypeptide(L)'
;MLRRPASTAFADALVFAFPILLLCVPRGAGVFLGCVGLLALLRYRGMGQTWRAYRDVLMPLTITVFAFLLVYLASRMYFHTHWDVLDNPSRTLLAILTCWVILHAAPDPRMLWRGITVALVGALVIVCYQRFLHGDPRPSAWVQAIAFANMVAAFGLIGFARAGEDRRTHALAWFNLACAFLILMVNGTRSALLALLVIMLPMLLLRYGRLGKRAFLLAVVAIAALAAGSYYLPDSPVKSRVDLVMADVHQFQLGNAATSVGSRLKVWEIAVQSIGEHPVMGVGVGQFARILHAAPYCRNLTTLPCDLEHAHNDMLEAASTTGIPGLIVVLALFLVPAALFWRMLVACRARRDAVGVSLSGGGIAMTAATIICGLTQVTMAHQANMVFYSGTIGLLLALAAVSERSGRSAA
;
A
#
# COMPACT_ATOMS: atom_id res chain seq x y z
N MET A 1 25.50 31.40 -7.84
CA MET A 1 24.91 30.05 -7.60
C MET A 1 25.48 29.49 -6.30
N LEU A 2 24.80 29.69 -5.17
CA LEU A 2 25.21 29.09 -3.90
C LEU A 2 25.00 27.57 -3.99
N ARG A 3 26.08 26.79 -3.88
CA ARG A 3 26.03 25.31 -3.88
C ARG A 3 25.11 24.87 -2.75
N ARG A 4 24.06 24.11 -3.08
CA ARG A 4 23.21 23.43 -2.09
C ARG A 4 24.11 22.55 -1.20
N PRO A 5 23.89 22.49 0.12
CA PRO A 5 24.69 21.65 1.00
C PRO A 5 24.64 20.17 0.54
N ALA A 6 25.76 19.45 0.61
CA ALA A 6 25.85 18.07 0.10
C ALA A 6 24.77 17.12 0.67
N SER A 7 24.31 17.39 1.90
CA SER A 7 23.27 16.62 2.57
C SER A 7 21.85 16.84 2.01
N THR A 8 21.56 17.93 1.31
CA THR A 8 20.29 18.09 0.58
C THR A 8 20.32 17.38 -0.76
N ALA A 9 21.48 17.39 -1.45
CA ALA A 9 21.67 16.58 -2.66
C ALA A 9 21.55 15.08 -2.37
N PHE A 10 22.05 14.61 -1.23
CA PHE A 10 21.86 13.22 -0.79
C PHE A 10 20.39 12.89 -0.52
N ALA A 11 19.64 13.79 0.13
CA ALA A 11 18.21 13.60 0.36
C ALA A 11 17.41 13.57 -0.96
N ASP A 12 17.72 14.46 -1.90
CA ASP A 12 17.12 14.48 -3.25
C ASP A 12 17.40 13.16 -3.99
N ALA A 13 18.64 12.66 -3.93
CA ALA A 13 19.03 11.39 -4.52
C ALA A 13 18.33 10.20 -3.86
N LEU A 14 18.18 10.21 -2.54
CA LEU A 14 17.48 9.17 -1.79
C LEU A 14 15.99 9.10 -2.17
N VAL A 15 15.32 10.25 -2.27
CA VAL A 15 13.91 10.32 -2.68
C VAL A 15 13.73 9.87 -4.13
N PHE A 16 14.67 10.20 -5.02
CA PHE A 16 14.70 9.69 -6.39
C PHE A 16 14.93 8.17 -6.44
N ALA A 17 15.87 7.66 -5.66
CA ALA A 17 16.24 6.25 -5.66
C ALA A 17 15.18 5.37 -4.99
N PHE A 18 14.37 5.89 -4.07
CA PHE A 18 13.42 5.10 -3.27
C PHE A 18 12.52 4.16 -4.09
N PRO A 19 11.76 4.62 -5.12
CA PRO A 19 10.94 3.71 -5.92
C PRO A 19 11.76 2.69 -6.71
N ILE A 20 12.96 3.08 -7.17
CA ILE A 20 13.86 2.23 -7.96
C ILE A 20 14.42 1.11 -7.08
N LEU A 21 14.84 1.43 -5.85
CA LEU A 21 15.33 0.47 -4.88
C LEU A 21 14.25 -0.57 -4.56
N LEU A 22 13.00 -0.14 -4.39
CA LEU A 22 11.92 -1.07 -4.03
C LEU A 22 11.46 -1.97 -5.17
N LEU A 23 11.40 -1.47 -6.41
CA LEU A 23 10.89 -2.25 -7.54
C LEU A 23 11.97 -3.00 -8.33
N CYS A 24 13.19 -2.46 -8.40
CA CYS A 24 14.19 -2.93 -9.37
C CYS A 24 15.42 -3.58 -8.72
N VAL A 25 15.66 -3.37 -7.42
CA VAL A 25 16.92 -3.79 -6.76
C VAL A 25 16.66 -4.91 -5.75
N PRO A 26 17.40 -6.04 -5.82
CA PRO A 26 17.32 -7.08 -4.80
C PRO A 26 17.61 -6.50 -3.41
N ARG A 27 16.75 -6.78 -2.43
CA ARG A 27 16.87 -6.26 -1.05
C ARG A 27 16.96 -4.71 -0.96
N GLY A 28 16.49 -3.98 -1.97
CA GLY A 28 16.60 -2.52 -2.00
C GLY A 28 15.86 -1.80 -0.87
N ALA A 29 14.86 -2.45 -0.27
CA ALA A 29 14.22 -2.02 0.98
C ALA A 29 15.23 -1.81 2.13
N GLY A 30 16.20 -2.72 2.29
CA GLY A 30 17.26 -2.60 3.29
C GLY A 30 18.26 -1.49 2.97
N VAL A 31 18.59 -1.31 1.68
CA VAL A 31 19.45 -0.22 1.21
C VAL A 31 18.81 1.14 1.52
N PHE A 32 17.51 1.29 1.23
CA PHE A 32 16.77 2.50 1.55
C PHE A 32 16.80 2.80 3.06
N LEU A 33 16.52 1.81 3.90
CA LEU A 33 16.58 1.94 5.36
C LEU A 33 17.97 2.42 5.83
N GLY A 34 19.03 1.81 5.30
CA GLY A 34 20.42 2.19 5.59
C GLY A 34 20.72 3.64 5.20
N CYS A 35 20.26 4.07 4.01
CA CYS A 35 20.44 5.46 3.56
C CYS A 35 19.63 6.47 4.39
N VAL A 36 18.41 6.14 4.81
CA VAL A 36 17.61 6.98 5.72
C VAL A 36 18.31 7.11 7.08
N GLY A 37 18.82 6.00 7.63
CA GLY A 37 19.59 6.00 8.88
C GLY A 37 20.87 6.83 8.78
N LEU A 38 21.62 6.70 7.67
CA LEU A 38 22.80 7.51 7.40
C LEU A 38 22.44 9.00 7.31
N LEU A 39 21.37 9.37 6.61
CA LEU A 39 20.92 10.75 6.52
C LEU A 39 20.51 11.30 7.90
N ALA A 40 19.87 10.49 8.75
CA ALA A 40 19.54 10.85 10.12
C ALA A 40 20.80 11.18 10.93
N LEU A 41 21.85 10.34 10.83
CA LEU A 41 23.13 10.55 11.51
C LEU A 41 23.86 11.79 10.98
N LEU A 42 23.89 11.98 9.66
CA LEU A 42 24.52 13.14 9.02
C LEU A 42 23.82 14.45 9.36
N ARG A 43 22.51 14.42 9.67
CA ARG A 43 21.69 15.60 9.97
C ARG A 43 21.04 15.56 11.35
N TYR A 44 21.70 14.95 12.33
CA TYR A 44 21.12 14.80 13.68
C TYR A 44 20.87 16.16 14.38
N ARG A 45 21.70 17.16 14.10
CA ARG A 45 21.60 18.50 14.70
C ARG A 45 20.32 19.21 14.25
N GLY A 46 19.50 19.62 15.21
CA GLY A 46 18.25 20.35 14.94
C GLY A 46 17.03 19.47 14.69
N MET A 47 17.16 18.13 14.67
CA MET A 47 16.02 17.22 14.52
C MET A 47 14.95 17.41 15.60
N GLY A 48 15.33 17.76 16.84
CA GLY A 48 14.39 18.10 17.91
C GLY A 48 13.62 19.41 17.70
N GLN A 49 14.17 20.36 16.94
CA GLN A 49 13.43 21.56 16.53
C GLN A 49 12.44 21.21 15.42
N THR A 50 12.84 20.39 14.44
CA THR A 50 11.93 19.88 13.40
C THR A 50 10.78 19.08 14.01
N TRP A 51 11.04 18.24 15.01
CA TRP A 51 9.98 17.51 15.72
C TRP A 51 8.96 18.46 16.35
N ARG A 52 9.44 19.47 17.10
CA ARG A 52 8.57 20.48 17.71
C ARG A 52 7.79 21.27 16.67
N ALA A 53 8.44 21.64 15.57
CA ALA A 53 7.79 22.32 14.46
C ALA A 53 6.64 21.45 13.94
N TYR A 54 6.91 20.24 13.47
CA TYR A 54 5.94 19.34 12.80
C TYR A 54 5.21 18.37 13.75
N ARG A 55 5.01 18.77 15.01
CA ARG A 55 4.39 17.92 16.04
C ARG A 55 2.98 17.45 15.64
N ASP A 56 2.25 18.27 14.91
CA ASP A 56 0.89 17.97 14.43
C ASP A 56 0.82 16.83 13.40
N VAL A 57 1.95 16.48 12.79
CA VAL A 57 2.07 15.35 11.86
C VAL A 57 2.76 14.16 12.51
N LEU A 58 3.88 14.42 13.20
CA LEU A 58 4.71 13.37 13.79
C LEU A 58 4.06 12.71 15.00
N MET A 59 3.35 13.47 15.85
CA MET A 59 2.79 12.93 17.09
C MET A 59 1.65 11.94 16.83
N PRO A 60 0.63 12.23 15.98
CA PRO A 60 -0.40 11.23 15.66
C PRO A 60 0.18 9.97 15.02
N LEU A 61 1.12 10.13 14.06
CA LEU A 61 1.80 8.99 13.42
C LEU A 61 2.54 8.13 14.46
N THR A 62 3.25 8.77 15.39
CA THR A 62 4.02 8.11 16.44
C THR A 62 3.09 7.35 17.39
N ILE A 63 2.03 7.99 17.89
CA ILE A 63 1.05 7.31 18.76
C ILE A 63 0.48 6.08 18.06
N THR A 64 0.07 6.19 16.80
CA THR A 64 -0.49 5.06 16.05
C THR A 64 0.51 3.92 15.92
N VAL A 65 1.76 4.20 15.53
CA VAL A 65 2.79 3.17 15.37
C VAL A 65 3.15 2.53 16.71
N PHE A 66 3.32 3.30 17.78
CA PHE A 66 3.63 2.75 19.11
C PHE A 66 2.44 1.97 19.71
N ALA A 67 1.20 2.42 19.50
CA ALA A 67 0.02 1.68 19.92
C ALA A 67 -0.08 0.33 19.18
N PHE A 68 0.19 0.32 17.87
CA PHE A 68 0.25 -0.89 17.07
C PHE A 68 1.32 -1.87 17.59
N LEU A 69 2.54 -1.38 17.82
CA LEU A 69 3.62 -2.19 18.40
C LEU A 69 3.26 -2.72 19.79
N LEU A 70 2.65 -1.90 20.64
CA LEU A 70 2.28 -2.27 22.00
C LEU A 70 1.23 -3.40 22.00
N VAL A 71 0.21 -3.33 21.15
CA VAL A 71 -0.81 -4.38 21.05
C VAL A 71 -0.19 -5.70 20.58
N TYR A 72 0.67 -5.66 19.56
CA TYR A 72 1.34 -6.86 19.05
C TYR A 72 2.33 -7.44 20.06
N LEU A 73 3.07 -6.58 20.77
CA LEU A 73 3.95 -6.99 21.86
C LEU A 73 3.15 -7.60 23.02
N ALA A 74 2.03 -6.99 23.42
CA ALA A 74 1.17 -7.50 24.48
C ALA A 74 0.57 -8.86 24.11
N SER A 75 0.07 -9.02 22.88
CA SER A 75 -0.41 -10.31 22.37
C SER A 75 0.71 -11.36 22.42
N ARG A 76 1.91 -11.02 21.93
CA ARG A 76 3.08 -11.90 22.00
C ARG A 76 3.43 -12.31 23.44
N MET A 77 3.39 -11.37 24.38
CA MET A 77 3.69 -11.65 25.80
C MET A 77 2.65 -12.54 26.45
N TYR A 78 1.37 -12.31 26.15
CA TYR A 78 0.26 -13.06 26.72
C TYR A 78 0.20 -14.50 26.19
N PHE A 79 0.42 -14.70 24.89
CA PHE A 79 0.36 -16.02 24.25
C PHE A 79 1.72 -16.72 24.12
N HIS A 80 2.80 -16.10 24.59
CA HIS A 80 4.17 -16.61 24.52
C HIS A 80 4.59 -17.04 23.10
N THR A 81 4.14 -16.32 22.08
CA THR A 81 4.50 -16.63 20.68
C THR A 81 5.97 -16.27 20.40
N HIS A 82 6.49 -16.80 19.29
CA HIS A 82 7.86 -16.54 18.85
C HIS A 82 8.09 -15.03 18.58
N TRP A 83 9.35 -14.60 18.65
CA TRP A 83 9.70 -13.18 18.52
C TRP A 83 9.64 -12.65 17.08
N ASP A 84 9.74 -13.53 16.10
CA ASP A 84 9.64 -13.23 14.67
C ASP A 84 8.28 -12.62 14.27
N VAL A 85 7.22 -12.87 15.05
CA VAL A 85 5.90 -12.23 14.86
C VAL A 85 5.97 -10.69 14.97
N LEU A 86 7.01 -10.14 15.61
CA LEU A 86 7.24 -8.70 15.76
C LEU A 86 8.11 -8.10 14.65
N ASP A 87 8.67 -8.91 13.75
CA ASP A 87 9.50 -8.44 12.64
C ASP A 87 8.73 -7.49 11.71
N ASN A 88 7.52 -7.87 11.32
CA ASN A 88 6.67 -7.04 10.48
C ASN A 88 6.16 -5.80 11.24
N PRO A 89 5.62 -5.93 12.46
CA PRO A 89 5.22 -4.78 13.25
C PRO A 89 6.34 -3.76 13.45
N SER A 90 7.54 -4.18 13.83
CA SER A 90 8.68 -3.29 14.08
C SER A 90 9.08 -2.45 12.86
N ARG A 91 8.85 -2.94 11.64
CA ARG A 91 9.10 -2.18 10.40
C ARG A 91 8.21 -0.93 10.26
N THR A 92 7.11 -0.82 11.01
CA THR A 92 6.30 0.41 11.05
C THR A 92 7.03 1.60 11.67
N LEU A 93 8.07 1.37 12.47
CA LEU A 93 8.97 2.43 12.97
C LEU A 93 9.63 3.20 11.81
N LEU A 94 9.79 2.57 10.65
CA LEU A 94 10.31 3.23 9.45
C LEU A 94 9.43 4.39 9.00
N ALA A 95 8.11 4.35 9.24
CA ALA A 95 7.23 5.46 8.90
C ALA A 95 7.59 6.72 9.69
N ILE A 96 7.84 6.57 11.00
CA ILE A 96 8.27 7.68 11.87
C ILE A 96 9.65 8.17 11.44
N LEU A 97 10.61 7.24 11.30
CA LEU A 97 11.99 7.59 10.96
C LEU A 97 12.07 8.31 9.61
N THR A 98 11.46 7.76 8.57
CA THR A 98 11.44 8.35 7.23
C THR A 98 10.75 9.71 7.26
N CYS A 99 9.60 9.82 7.93
CA CYS A 99 8.88 11.10 8.02
C CYS A 99 9.76 12.17 8.68
N TRP A 100 10.35 11.85 9.83
CA TRP A 100 11.15 12.80 10.59
C TRP A 100 12.41 13.25 9.85
N VAL A 101 13.13 12.31 9.23
CA VAL A 101 14.36 12.61 8.46
C VAL A 101 14.04 13.45 7.22
N ILE A 102 13.00 13.11 6.47
CA ILE A 102 12.62 13.84 5.26
C ILE A 102 12.07 15.23 5.60
N LEU A 103 11.31 15.38 6.69
CA LEU A 103 10.88 16.70 7.20
C LEU A 103 12.08 17.61 7.52
N HIS A 104 13.14 17.04 8.09
CA HIS A 104 14.34 17.79 8.45
C HIS A 104 15.22 18.10 7.23
N ALA A 105 15.30 17.17 6.27
CA ALA A 105 16.09 17.35 5.06
C ALA A 105 15.42 18.26 4.01
N ALA A 106 14.08 18.23 3.95
CA ALA A 106 13.22 18.94 3.01
C ALA A 106 13.67 18.84 1.54
N PRO A 107 13.78 17.63 0.97
CA PRO A 107 14.18 17.43 -0.42
C PRO A 107 13.11 17.89 -1.42
N ASP A 108 13.49 18.04 -2.69
CA ASP A 108 12.57 18.39 -3.79
C ASP A 108 11.58 17.23 -4.05
N PRO A 109 10.27 17.43 -3.86
CA PRO A 109 9.26 16.41 -4.10
C PRO A 109 9.25 15.89 -5.55
N ARG A 110 9.75 16.68 -6.52
CA ARG A 110 9.82 16.26 -7.93
C ARG A 110 10.73 15.07 -8.15
N MET A 111 11.71 14.85 -7.27
CA MET A 111 12.60 13.70 -7.34
C MET A 111 11.84 12.39 -7.17
N LEU A 112 10.82 12.36 -6.31
CA LEU A 112 9.99 11.17 -6.10
C LEU A 112 9.31 10.75 -7.40
N TRP A 113 8.65 11.70 -8.08
CA TRP A 113 7.95 11.38 -9.32
C TRP A 113 8.91 10.98 -10.44
N ARG A 114 10.10 11.59 -10.54
CA ARG A 114 11.11 11.15 -11.50
C ARG A 114 11.57 9.72 -11.21
N GLY A 115 11.81 9.42 -9.95
CA GLY A 115 12.15 8.08 -9.46
C GLY A 115 11.07 7.05 -9.79
N ILE A 116 9.79 7.39 -9.58
CA ILE A 116 8.66 6.51 -9.92
C ILE A 116 8.64 6.17 -11.41
N THR A 117 8.85 7.15 -12.31
CA THR A 117 8.86 6.88 -13.75
C THR A 117 9.99 5.92 -14.12
N VAL A 118 11.20 6.16 -13.62
CA VAL A 118 12.36 5.28 -13.87
C VAL A 118 12.11 3.88 -13.28
N ALA A 119 11.56 3.80 -12.08
CA ALA A 119 11.24 2.55 -11.41
C ALA A 119 10.18 1.74 -12.15
N LEU A 120 9.10 2.37 -12.63
CA LEU A 120 8.05 1.67 -13.39
C LEU A 120 8.56 1.21 -14.75
N VAL A 121 9.38 2.00 -15.44
CA VAL A 121 10.01 1.56 -16.70
C VAL A 121 10.96 0.39 -16.44
N GLY A 122 11.85 0.49 -15.44
CA GLY A 122 12.77 -0.58 -15.07
C GLY A 122 12.04 -1.86 -14.65
N ALA A 123 11.01 -1.72 -13.83
CA ALA A 123 10.15 -2.82 -13.40
C ALA A 123 9.45 -3.50 -14.57
N LEU A 124 8.94 -2.74 -15.54
CA LEU A 124 8.33 -3.29 -16.76
C LEU A 124 9.33 -4.11 -17.57
N VAL A 125 10.55 -3.61 -17.74
CA VAL A 125 11.63 -4.36 -18.42
C VAL A 125 11.93 -5.66 -17.66
N ILE A 126 12.06 -5.61 -16.34
CA ILE A 126 12.35 -6.78 -15.50
C ILE A 126 11.23 -7.83 -15.60
N VAL A 127 9.96 -7.44 -15.48
CA VAL A 127 8.86 -8.42 -15.51
C VAL A 127 8.63 -9.00 -16.90
N CYS A 128 8.83 -8.21 -17.97
CA CYS A 128 8.79 -8.73 -19.33
C CYS A 128 9.93 -9.73 -19.55
N TYR A 129 11.13 -9.43 -19.05
CA TYR A 129 12.25 -10.36 -19.09
C TYR A 129 11.91 -11.67 -18.37
N GLN A 130 11.44 -11.58 -17.11
CA GLN A 130 11.06 -12.76 -16.32
C GLN A 130 9.94 -13.57 -17.00
N ARG A 131 8.94 -12.91 -17.56
CA ARG A 131 7.82 -13.57 -18.24
C ARG A 131 8.23 -14.29 -19.52
N PHE A 132 8.89 -13.57 -20.42
CA PHE A 132 9.05 -14.02 -21.81
C PHE A 132 10.37 -14.77 -22.04
N LEU A 133 11.42 -14.46 -21.27
CA LEU A 133 12.73 -15.10 -21.42
C LEU A 133 12.95 -16.19 -20.37
N HIS A 134 12.45 -16.02 -19.15
CA HIS A 134 12.58 -17.03 -18.08
C HIS A 134 11.34 -17.92 -17.91
N GLY A 135 10.24 -17.61 -18.59
CA GLY A 135 9.00 -18.38 -18.52
C GLY A 135 8.28 -18.27 -17.17
N ASP A 136 8.58 -17.25 -16.35
CA ASP A 136 7.96 -17.08 -15.04
C ASP A 136 6.44 -16.81 -15.21
N PRO A 137 5.57 -17.67 -14.65
CA PRO A 137 4.13 -17.49 -14.77
C PRO A 137 3.61 -16.26 -14.01
N ARG A 138 4.34 -15.75 -13.01
CA ARG A 138 3.94 -14.62 -12.15
C ARG A 138 5.15 -13.73 -11.80
N PRO A 139 5.74 -13.05 -12.79
CA PRO A 139 6.97 -12.28 -12.62
C PRO A 139 6.81 -11.16 -11.59
N SER A 140 7.80 -11.01 -10.72
CA SER A 140 7.68 -10.19 -9.51
C SER A 140 8.97 -9.47 -9.10
N ALA A 141 9.89 -9.34 -10.05
CA ALA A 141 11.25 -8.88 -9.80
C ALA A 141 11.93 -9.71 -8.70
N TRP A 142 12.12 -9.14 -7.52
CA TRP A 142 12.90 -9.73 -6.43
C TRP A 142 12.08 -10.02 -5.16
N VAL A 143 10.77 -9.84 -5.21
CA VAL A 143 9.88 -10.03 -4.05
C VAL A 143 8.69 -10.92 -4.42
N GLN A 144 7.84 -11.25 -3.46
CA GLN A 144 6.63 -12.03 -3.71
C GLN A 144 5.70 -11.33 -4.72
N ALA A 145 5.12 -12.08 -5.67
CA ALA A 145 4.31 -11.55 -6.77
C ALA A 145 3.16 -10.61 -6.35
N ILE A 146 2.50 -10.93 -5.24
CA ILE A 146 1.38 -10.12 -4.72
C ILE A 146 1.91 -8.83 -4.09
N ALA A 147 2.99 -8.93 -3.30
CA ALA A 147 3.61 -7.76 -2.69
C ALA A 147 4.12 -6.79 -3.76
N PHE A 148 4.83 -7.30 -4.77
CA PHE A 148 5.29 -6.51 -5.92
C PHE A 148 4.14 -5.77 -6.61
N ALA A 149 3.05 -6.47 -6.91
CA ALA A 149 1.89 -5.88 -7.58
C ALA A 149 1.25 -4.75 -6.76
N ASN A 150 1.14 -4.91 -5.44
CA ASN A 150 0.64 -3.85 -4.56
C ASN A 150 1.50 -2.59 -4.64
N MET A 151 2.84 -2.75 -4.65
CA MET A 151 3.77 -1.63 -4.80
C MET A 151 3.62 -0.92 -6.15
N VAL A 152 3.50 -1.69 -7.22
CA VAL A 152 3.32 -1.16 -8.58
C VAL A 152 2.01 -0.38 -8.71
N ALA A 153 0.91 -0.90 -8.16
CA ALA A 153 -0.38 -0.21 -8.20
C ALA A 153 -0.29 1.15 -7.48
N ALA A 154 0.26 1.15 -6.27
CA ALA A 154 0.45 2.36 -5.48
C ALA A 154 1.38 3.38 -6.15
N PHE A 155 2.55 2.96 -6.65
CA PHE A 155 3.45 3.87 -7.37
C PHE A 155 2.87 4.36 -8.70
N GLY A 156 2.07 3.55 -9.38
CA GLY A 156 1.29 3.99 -10.54
C GLY A 156 0.35 5.14 -10.19
N LEU A 157 -0.40 5.03 -9.08
CA LEU A 157 -1.30 6.07 -8.58
C LEU A 157 -0.55 7.33 -8.12
N ILE A 158 0.53 7.19 -7.35
CA ILE A 158 1.36 8.33 -6.91
C ILE A 158 2.00 9.02 -8.12
N GLY A 159 2.46 8.24 -9.10
CA GLY A 159 3.00 8.71 -10.37
C GLY A 159 1.96 9.44 -11.23
N PHE A 160 0.71 8.96 -11.21
CA PHE A 160 -0.42 9.61 -11.86
C PHE A 160 -0.86 10.89 -11.13
N ALA A 161 -0.68 10.97 -9.81
CA ALA A 161 -0.97 12.17 -9.02
C ALA A 161 0.06 13.30 -9.24
N ARG A 162 1.08 13.14 -10.08
CA ARG A 162 2.15 14.14 -10.34
C ARG A 162 1.62 15.55 -10.58
N ALA A 163 2.18 16.53 -9.87
CA ALA A 163 1.86 17.95 -10.00
C ALA A 163 2.30 18.53 -11.35
N GLY A 164 1.41 19.28 -12.01
CA GLY A 164 1.67 20.04 -13.23
C GLY A 164 0.50 19.99 -14.23
N GLU A 165 0.27 21.10 -14.92
CA GLU A 165 -0.82 21.27 -15.89
C GLU A 165 -0.35 21.25 -17.35
N ASP A 166 0.97 21.21 -17.58
CA ASP A 166 1.52 21.17 -18.93
C ASP A 166 1.31 19.80 -19.61
N ARG A 167 1.26 19.81 -20.95
CA ARG A 167 1.02 18.61 -21.76
C ARG A 167 2.02 17.48 -21.46
N ARG A 168 3.28 17.82 -21.19
CA ARG A 168 4.32 16.82 -20.89
C ARG A 168 4.06 16.16 -19.53
N THR A 169 3.68 16.93 -18.52
CA THR A 169 3.34 16.38 -17.20
C THR A 169 2.10 15.48 -17.24
N HIS A 170 1.08 15.85 -18.02
CA HIS A 170 -0.06 14.96 -18.28
C HIS A 170 0.35 13.67 -18.99
N ALA A 171 1.17 13.77 -20.04
CA ALA A 171 1.68 12.61 -20.75
C ALA A 171 2.46 11.67 -19.82
N LEU A 172 3.34 12.20 -18.97
CA LEU A 172 4.11 11.42 -18.00
C LEU A 172 3.25 10.77 -16.91
N ALA A 173 2.16 11.42 -16.50
CA ALA A 173 1.22 10.85 -15.52
C ALA A 173 0.46 9.65 -16.11
N TRP A 174 -0.08 9.79 -17.32
CA TRP A 174 -0.71 8.69 -18.04
C TRP A 174 0.27 7.59 -18.41
N PHE A 175 1.49 7.94 -18.78
CA PHE A 175 2.56 6.98 -19.05
C PHE A 175 2.86 6.12 -17.83
N ASN A 176 3.02 6.72 -16.65
CA ASN A 176 3.21 5.96 -15.40
C ASN A 176 2.05 5.00 -15.13
N LEU A 177 0.81 5.46 -15.33
CA LEU A 177 -0.38 4.62 -15.15
C LEU A 177 -0.41 3.45 -16.16
N ALA A 178 -0.05 3.71 -17.42
CA ALA A 178 0.04 2.69 -18.46
C ALA A 178 1.13 1.64 -18.14
N CYS A 179 2.32 2.07 -17.70
CA CYS A 179 3.37 1.15 -17.26
C CYS A 179 2.90 0.28 -16.10
N ALA A 180 2.29 0.89 -15.07
CA ALA A 180 1.76 0.14 -13.93
C ALA A 180 0.69 -0.88 -14.36
N PHE A 181 -0.24 -0.48 -15.23
CA PHE A 181 -1.26 -1.36 -15.77
C PHE A 181 -0.64 -2.56 -16.53
N LEU A 182 0.33 -2.32 -17.41
CA LEU A 182 1.00 -3.36 -18.18
C LEU A 182 1.77 -4.33 -17.27
N ILE A 183 2.49 -3.82 -16.27
CA ILE A 183 3.16 -4.66 -15.26
C ILE A 183 2.14 -5.56 -14.55
N LEU A 184 1.00 -5.00 -14.13
CA LEU A 184 -0.04 -5.77 -13.43
C LEU A 184 -0.71 -6.82 -14.33
N MET A 185 -0.89 -6.53 -15.63
CA MET A 185 -1.36 -7.52 -16.60
C MET A 185 -0.40 -8.69 -16.71
N VAL A 186 0.91 -8.40 -16.84
CA VAL A 186 1.95 -9.42 -16.98
C VAL A 186 2.13 -10.23 -15.68
N ASN A 187 2.06 -9.59 -14.52
CA ASN A 187 2.15 -10.23 -13.20
C ASN A 187 0.91 -11.07 -12.83
N GLY A 188 -0.28 -10.64 -13.28
CA GLY A 188 -1.54 -11.37 -13.08
C GLY A 188 -2.21 -11.18 -11.72
N THR A 189 -1.70 -10.33 -10.83
CA THR A 189 -2.34 -10.06 -9.53
C THR A 189 -3.52 -9.10 -9.67
N ARG A 190 -4.73 -9.68 -9.66
CA ARG A 190 -5.99 -8.96 -9.95
C ARG A 190 -6.44 -7.98 -8.87
N SER A 191 -6.16 -8.25 -7.60
CA SER A 191 -6.53 -7.34 -6.50
C SER A 191 -5.82 -5.99 -6.61
N ALA A 192 -4.53 -6.01 -6.97
CA ALA A 192 -3.75 -4.80 -7.24
C ALA A 192 -4.25 -4.04 -8.48
N LEU A 193 -4.66 -4.76 -9.53
CA LEU A 193 -5.31 -4.14 -10.70
C LEU A 193 -6.64 -3.47 -10.32
N LEU A 194 -7.48 -4.16 -9.54
CA LEU A 194 -8.75 -3.62 -9.06
C LEU A 194 -8.50 -2.36 -8.23
N ALA A 195 -7.54 -2.39 -7.30
CA ALA A 195 -7.13 -1.23 -6.53
C ALA A 195 -6.67 -0.07 -7.43
N LEU A 196 -5.84 -0.34 -8.44
CA LEU A 196 -5.40 0.66 -9.42
C LEU A 196 -6.60 1.31 -10.13
N LEU A 197 -7.52 0.52 -10.68
CA LEU A 197 -8.66 1.00 -11.46
C LEU A 197 -9.67 1.78 -10.60
N VAL A 198 -10.03 1.24 -9.43
CA VAL A 198 -11.01 1.86 -8.52
C VAL A 198 -10.48 3.18 -7.98
N ILE A 199 -9.21 3.25 -7.58
CA ILE A 199 -8.62 4.47 -7.00
C ILE A 199 -8.22 5.49 -8.08
N MET A 200 -7.98 5.06 -9.31
CA MET A 200 -7.72 5.98 -10.41
C MET A 200 -8.93 6.90 -10.71
N LEU A 201 -10.16 6.43 -10.49
CA LEU A 201 -11.37 7.24 -10.67
C LEU A 201 -11.36 8.53 -9.83
N PRO A 202 -11.32 8.50 -8.47
CA PRO A 202 -11.23 9.73 -7.69
C PRO A 202 -9.94 10.53 -7.97
N MET A 203 -8.85 9.89 -8.43
CA MET A 203 -7.65 10.60 -8.88
C MET A 203 -7.86 11.42 -10.16
N LEU A 204 -8.78 11.03 -11.05
CA LEU A 204 -9.16 11.86 -12.20
C LEU A 204 -9.77 13.19 -11.74
N LEU A 205 -10.63 13.16 -10.72
CA LEU A 205 -11.21 14.37 -10.12
C LEU A 205 -10.14 15.24 -9.46
N LEU A 206 -9.15 14.62 -8.82
CA LEU A 206 -8.03 15.35 -8.22
C LEU A 206 -7.20 16.07 -9.30
N ARG A 207 -6.84 15.37 -10.37
CA ARG A 207 -5.97 15.88 -11.43
C ARG A 207 -6.67 16.88 -12.34
N TYR A 208 -7.93 16.61 -12.68
CA TYR A 208 -8.75 17.41 -13.56
C TYR A 208 -9.91 17.99 -12.76
N GLY A 209 -9.62 18.89 -11.82
CA GLY A 209 -10.62 19.48 -10.93
C GLY A 209 -11.77 20.24 -11.61
N ARG A 210 -11.66 20.48 -12.93
CA ARG A 210 -12.72 21.04 -13.78
C ARG A 210 -13.61 19.97 -14.44
N LEU A 211 -13.34 18.68 -14.24
CA LEU A 211 -14.26 17.61 -14.65
C LEU A 211 -15.59 17.82 -13.94
N GLY A 212 -16.61 18.21 -14.70
CA GLY A 212 -17.98 18.26 -14.20
C GLY A 212 -18.41 16.86 -13.75
N LYS A 213 -19.33 16.78 -12.77
CA LYS A 213 -19.89 15.51 -12.27
C LYS A 213 -20.38 14.60 -13.40
N ARG A 214 -20.92 15.19 -14.48
CA ARG A 214 -21.34 14.48 -15.70
C ARG A 214 -20.19 13.78 -16.42
N ALA A 215 -19.06 14.47 -16.63
CA ALA A 215 -17.89 13.89 -17.30
C ALA A 215 -17.25 12.76 -16.46
N PHE A 216 -17.23 12.92 -15.14
CA PHE A 216 -16.80 11.87 -14.23
C PHE A 216 -17.73 10.65 -14.28
N LEU A 217 -19.05 10.87 -14.21
CA LEU A 217 -20.02 9.78 -14.34
C LEU A 217 -19.89 9.07 -15.69
N LEU A 218 -19.69 9.81 -16.77
CA LEU A 218 -19.42 9.24 -18.10
C LEU A 218 -18.14 8.41 -18.12
N ALA A 219 -17.07 8.83 -17.45
CA ALA A 219 -15.84 8.03 -17.34
C ALA A 219 -16.08 6.73 -16.55
N VAL A 220 -16.83 6.79 -15.44
CA VAL A 220 -17.23 5.61 -14.66
C VAL A 220 -18.08 4.67 -15.51
N VAL A 221 -19.10 5.18 -16.18
CA VAL A 221 -19.98 4.42 -17.07
C VAL A 221 -19.20 3.84 -18.24
N ALA A 222 -18.26 4.58 -18.84
CA ALA A 222 -17.42 4.09 -19.92
C ALA A 222 -16.51 2.94 -19.45
N ILE A 223 -15.89 3.05 -18.28
CA ILE A 223 -15.08 1.97 -17.70
C ILE A 223 -15.95 0.75 -17.38
N ALA A 224 -17.13 0.94 -16.81
CA ALA A 224 -18.08 -0.13 -16.54
C ALA A 224 -18.58 -0.80 -17.85
N ALA A 225 -18.86 0.00 -18.89
CA ALA A 225 -19.27 -0.48 -20.20
C ALA A 225 -18.13 -1.21 -20.92
N LEU A 226 -16.87 -0.78 -20.79
CA LEU A 226 -15.71 -1.50 -21.30
C LEU A 226 -15.51 -2.82 -20.57
N ALA A 227 -15.66 -2.84 -19.25
CA ALA A 227 -15.59 -4.07 -18.46
C ALA A 227 -16.72 -5.04 -18.83
N ALA A 228 -17.97 -4.55 -18.91
CA ALA A 228 -19.12 -5.35 -19.33
C ALA A 228 -19.01 -5.81 -20.78
N GLY A 229 -18.59 -4.93 -21.69
CA GLY A 229 -18.31 -5.26 -23.09
C GLY A 229 -17.26 -6.34 -23.21
N SER A 230 -16.17 -6.24 -22.43
CA SER A 230 -15.11 -7.25 -22.40
C SER A 230 -15.61 -8.63 -21.99
N TYR A 231 -16.66 -8.73 -21.16
CA TYR A 231 -17.29 -10.00 -20.79
C TYR A 231 -18.02 -10.66 -21.97
N TYR A 232 -18.56 -9.88 -22.92
CA TYR A 232 -19.28 -10.43 -24.07
C TYR A 232 -18.37 -10.74 -25.28
N LEU A 233 -17.07 -10.43 -25.23
CA LEU A 233 -16.15 -10.84 -26.29
C LEU A 233 -15.98 -12.37 -26.32
N PRO A 234 -15.94 -12.99 -27.53
CA PRO A 234 -15.54 -14.38 -27.68
C PRO A 234 -14.17 -14.64 -27.01
N ASP A 235 -14.03 -15.78 -26.33
CA ASP A 235 -12.82 -16.20 -25.61
C ASP A 235 -12.30 -15.18 -24.58
N SER A 236 -13.19 -14.34 -24.06
CA SER A 236 -12.81 -13.32 -23.08
C SER A 236 -12.19 -13.92 -21.82
N PRO A 237 -10.98 -13.47 -21.43
CA PRO A 237 -10.41 -13.76 -20.12
C PRO A 237 -11.26 -13.23 -18.97
N VAL A 238 -12.12 -12.23 -19.18
CA VAL A 238 -13.02 -11.72 -18.15
C VAL A 238 -14.20 -12.67 -17.97
N LYS A 239 -14.79 -13.14 -19.07
CA LYS A 239 -15.91 -14.10 -19.04
C LYS A 239 -15.54 -15.39 -18.32
N SER A 240 -14.47 -16.04 -18.76
CA SER A 240 -13.98 -17.28 -18.14
C SER A 240 -13.72 -17.14 -16.64
N ARG A 241 -13.35 -15.95 -16.16
CA ARG A 241 -13.13 -15.70 -14.74
C ARG A 241 -14.41 -15.44 -13.97
N VAL A 242 -15.36 -14.69 -14.54
CA VAL A 242 -16.68 -14.51 -13.92
C VAL A 242 -17.38 -15.86 -13.81
N ASP A 243 -17.37 -16.66 -14.87
CA ASP A 243 -17.99 -17.99 -14.87
C ASP A 243 -17.33 -18.91 -13.83
N LEU A 244 -15.99 -18.90 -13.73
CA LEU A 244 -15.26 -19.66 -12.71
C LEU A 244 -15.62 -19.22 -11.28
N VAL A 245 -15.71 -17.91 -11.02
CA VAL A 245 -16.10 -17.41 -9.69
C VAL A 245 -17.53 -17.81 -9.35
N MET A 246 -18.46 -17.72 -10.31
CA MET A 246 -19.85 -18.14 -10.10
C MET A 246 -19.93 -19.65 -9.83
N ALA A 247 -19.17 -20.46 -10.57
CA ALA A 247 -19.07 -21.90 -10.34
C ALA A 247 -18.50 -22.22 -8.95
N ASP A 248 -17.42 -21.55 -8.53
CA ASP A 248 -16.82 -21.74 -7.20
C ASP A 248 -17.80 -21.37 -6.07
N VAL A 249 -18.58 -20.29 -6.23
CA VAL A 249 -19.60 -19.87 -5.26
C VAL A 249 -20.75 -20.88 -5.20
N HIS A 250 -21.21 -21.39 -6.34
CA HIS A 250 -22.23 -22.43 -6.38
C HIS A 250 -21.73 -23.73 -5.72
N GLN A 251 -20.49 -24.15 -5.97
CA GLN A 251 -19.87 -25.29 -5.29
C GLN A 251 -19.82 -25.08 -3.77
N PHE A 252 -19.48 -23.86 -3.31
CA PHE A 252 -19.47 -23.53 -1.89
C PHE A 252 -20.87 -23.64 -1.26
N GLN A 253 -21.92 -23.19 -1.95
CA GLN A 253 -23.31 -23.33 -1.50
C GLN A 253 -23.75 -24.79 -1.38
N LEU A 254 -23.21 -25.67 -2.23
CA LEU A 254 -23.42 -27.11 -2.16
C LEU A 254 -22.55 -27.80 -1.09
N GLY A 255 -21.82 -27.04 -0.28
CA GLY A 255 -20.96 -27.55 0.80
C GLY A 255 -19.52 -27.86 0.39
N ASN A 256 -19.15 -27.65 -0.88
CA ASN A 256 -17.79 -27.88 -1.37
C ASN A 256 -16.95 -26.59 -1.32
N ALA A 257 -16.12 -26.45 -0.28
CA ALA A 257 -15.20 -25.32 -0.14
C ALA A 257 -13.81 -25.54 -0.74
N ALA A 258 -13.54 -26.68 -1.40
CA ALA A 258 -12.25 -27.03 -1.98
C ALA A 258 -11.97 -26.32 -3.33
N THR A 259 -12.37 -25.05 -3.44
CA THR A 259 -12.12 -24.16 -4.59
C THR A 259 -11.40 -22.90 -4.13
N SER A 260 -10.80 -22.14 -5.05
CA SER A 260 -10.03 -20.95 -4.66
C SER A 260 -10.89 -19.88 -3.97
N VAL A 261 -12.14 -19.69 -4.41
CA VAL A 261 -13.07 -18.75 -3.76
C VAL A 261 -13.72 -19.38 -2.54
N GLY A 262 -14.18 -20.63 -2.66
CA GLY A 262 -14.82 -21.37 -1.56
C GLY A 262 -13.92 -21.49 -0.33
N SER A 263 -12.62 -21.71 -0.52
CA SER A 263 -11.67 -21.80 0.59
C SER A 263 -11.54 -20.50 1.36
N ARG A 264 -11.49 -19.36 0.67
CA ARG A 264 -11.45 -18.04 1.33
C ARG A 264 -12.74 -17.74 2.07
N LEU A 265 -13.89 -18.02 1.45
CA LEU A 265 -15.19 -17.83 2.11
C LEU A 265 -15.29 -18.68 3.38
N LYS A 266 -14.82 -19.94 3.34
CA LYS A 266 -14.82 -20.80 4.52
C LYS A 266 -13.87 -20.31 5.61
N VAL A 267 -12.66 -19.89 5.24
CA VAL A 267 -11.68 -19.31 6.16
C VAL A 267 -12.25 -18.05 6.83
N TRP A 268 -12.97 -17.21 6.08
CA TRP A 268 -13.60 -16.01 6.63
C TRP A 268 -14.74 -16.33 7.60
N GLU A 269 -15.57 -17.34 7.29
CA GLU A 269 -16.60 -17.85 8.19
C GLU A 269 -15.99 -18.31 9.52
N ILE A 270 -14.92 -19.13 9.44
CA ILE A 270 -14.19 -19.62 10.63
C ILE A 270 -13.54 -18.46 11.40
N ALA A 271 -12.95 -17.48 10.71
CA ALA A 271 -12.34 -16.31 11.34
C ALA A 271 -13.37 -15.46 12.10
N VAL A 272 -14.55 -15.22 11.51
CA VAL A 272 -15.65 -14.47 12.16
C VAL A 272 -16.15 -15.20 13.40
N GLN A 273 -16.31 -16.52 13.33
CA GLN A 273 -16.65 -17.32 14.51
C GLN A 273 -15.60 -17.17 15.62
N SER A 274 -14.32 -17.31 15.28
CA SER A 274 -13.22 -17.16 16.24
C SER A 274 -13.13 -15.78 16.87
N ILE A 275 -13.44 -14.71 16.11
CA ILE A 275 -13.54 -13.35 16.65
C ILE A 275 -14.65 -13.25 17.70
N GLY A 276 -15.79 -13.92 17.49
CA GLY A 276 -16.88 -13.98 18.46
C GLY A 276 -16.51 -14.74 19.75
N GLU A 277 -15.70 -15.79 19.63
CA GLU A 277 -15.23 -16.60 20.75
C GLU A 277 -14.09 -15.92 21.54
N HIS A 278 -13.23 -15.16 20.86
CA HIS A 278 -12.05 -14.51 21.43
C HIS A 278 -11.93 -13.00 21.09
N PRO A 279 -12.92 -12.16 21.44
CA PRO A 279 -13.01 -10.79 20.93
C PRO A 279 -11.94 -9.83 21.46
N VAL A 280 -11.39 -10.09 22.65
CA VAL A 280 -10.46 -9.13 23.31
C VAL A 280 -9.02 -9.34 22.89
N MET A 281 -8.50 -10.56 23.01
CA MET A 281 -7.08 -10.85 22.75
C MET A 281 -6.85 -11.65 21.46
N GLY A 282 -7.92 -12.14 20.81
CA GLY A 282 -7.81 -13.11 19.73
C GLY A 282 -7.20 -14.42 20.23
N VAL A 283 -6.60 -15.18 19.30
CA VAL A 283 -5.93 -16.46 19.59
C VAL A 283 -4.40 -16.35 19.74
N GLY A 284 -3.86 -15.15 19.57
CA GLY A 284 -2.43 -14.85 19.55
C GLY A 284 -1.90 -14.44 18.18
N VAL A 285 -1.07 -13.41 18.16
CA VAL A 285 -0.40 -12.92 16.94
C VAL A 285 0.41 -14.04 16.28
N GLY A 286 0.26 -14.18 14.96
CA GLY A 286 0.96 -15.22 14.18
C GLY A 286 0.43 -16.64 14.43
N GLN A 287 -0.78 -16.79 14.97
CA GLN A 287 -1.38 -18.10 15.28
C GLN A 287 -2.66 -18.37 14.49
N PHE A 288 -2.87 -17.70 13.35
CA PHE A 288 -4.10 -17.87 12.57
C PHE A 288 -4.35 -19.32 12.14
N ALA A 289 -3.31 -20.07 11.76
CA ALA A 289 -3.40 -21.49 11.45
C ALA A 289 -4.05 -22.33 12.57
N ARG A 290 -3.86 -21.98 13.85
CA ARG A 290 -4.50 -22.68 14.97
C ARG A 290 -6.01 -22.50 14.99
N ILE A 291 -6.52 -21.37 14.48
CA ILE A 291 -7.95 -21.14 14.32
C ILE A 291 -8.53 -22.17 13.35
N LEU A 292 -7.86 -22.35 12.20
CA LEU A 292 -8.27 -23.31 11.19
C LEU A 292 -8.18 -24.74 11.73
N HIS A 293 -7.07 -25.13 12.36
CA HIS A 293 -6.90 -26.49 12.92
C HIS A 293 -7.90 -26.81 14.04
N ALA A 294 -8.30 -25.83 14.85
CA ALA A 294 -9.28 -26.02 15.92
C ALA A 294 -10.73 -26.11 15.42
N ALA A 295 -11.01 -25.54 14.24
CA ALA A 295 -12.34 -25.49 13.65
C ALA A 295 -12.88 -26.91 13.38
N PRO A 296 -14.12 -27.23 13.78
CA PRO A 296 -14.72 -28.54 13.52
C PRO A 296 -14.65 -28.97 12.05
N TYR A 297 -14.73 -28.00 11.13
CA TYR A 297 -14.60 -28.22 9.69
C TYR A 297 -13.26 -28.87 9.29
N CYS A 298 -12.16 -28.53 9.95
CA CYS A 298 -10.81 -29.00 9.60
C CYS A 298 -10.32 -30.19 10.43
N ARG A 299 -11.04 -30.61 11.48
CA ARG A 299 -10.58 -31.71 12.35
C ARG A 299 -10.45 -33.06 11.65
N ASN A 300 -11.28 -33.31 10.64
CA ASN A 300 -11.40 -34.62 9.99
C ASN A 300 -11.17 -34.58 8.47
N LEU A 301 -10.75 -33.43 7.92
CA LEU A 301 -10.73 -33.16 6.49
C LEU A 301 -9.43 -32.44 6.12
N THR A 302 -8.52 -33.14 5.43
CA THR A 302 -7.41 -32.50 4.71
C THR A 302 -7.97 -31.89 3.43
N THR A 303 -8.36 -30.62 3.52
CA THR A 303 -8.94 -29.86 2.41
C THR A 303 -8.19 -28.55 2.24
N LEU A 304 -8.21 -28.01 1.02
CA LEU A 304 -7.51 -26.76 0.65
C LEU A 304 -7.68 -25.58 1.65
N PRO A 305 -8.85 -25.33 2.27
CA PRO A 305 -9.00 -24.25 3.26
C PRO A 305 -8.24 -24.49 4.57
N CYS A 306 -8.01 -25.77 4.93
CA CYS A 306 -7.43 -26.17 6.22
C CYS A 306 -5.90 -26.16 6.22
N ASP A 307 -5.28 -26.16 5.03
CA ASP A 307 -3.83 -26.05 4.85
C ASP A 307 -3.35 -24.58 4.76
N LEU A 308 -4.26 -23.61 4.87
CA LEU A 308 -3.92 -22.19 4.84
C LEU A 308 -3.38 -21.72 6.18
N GLU A 309 -2.49 -20.73 6.14
CA GLU A 309 -1.87 -20.16 7.36
C GLU A 309 -2.38 -18.76 7.71
N HIS A 310 -3.24 -18.19 6.86
CA HIS A 310 -3.68 -16.80 6.93
C HIS A 310 -5.14 -16.62 6.53
N ALA A 311 -5.78 -15.57 7.05
CA ALA A 311 -7.15 -15.20 6.70
C ALA A 311 -7.31 -14.74 5.25
N HIS A 312 -6.21 -14.40 4.56
CA HIS A 312 -6.24 -13.68 3.29
C HIS A 312 -7.09 -12.40 3.34
N ASN A 313 -7.10 -11.75 4.50
CA ASN A 313 -7.74 -10.45 4.74
C ASN A 313 -7.07 -9.82 5.97
N ASP A 314 -6.44 -8.65 5.82
CA ASP A 314 -5.68 -8.01 6.90
C ASP A 314 -6.55 -7.71 8.14
N MET A 315 -7.82 -7.35 7.95
CA MET A 315 -8.74 -7.03 9.05
C MET A 315 -9.17 -8.28 9.80
N LEU A 316 -9.54 -9.35 9.10
CA LEU A 316 -9.92 -10.62 9.73
C LEU A 316 -8.71 -11.28 10.40
N GLU A 317 -7.53 -11.24 9.78
CA GLU A 317 -6.29 -11.71 10.39
C GLU A 317 -6.03 -10.98 11.71
N ALA A 318 -6.07 -9.64 11.71
CA ALA A 318 -5.81 -8.85 12.91
C ALA A 318 -6.86 -9.09 14.00
N ALA A 319 -8.15 -9.05 13.64
CA ALA A 319 -9.23 -9.24 14.60
C ALA A 319 -9.22 -10.64 15.23
N SER A 320 -8.91 -11.67 14.46
CA SER A 320 -8.91 -13.05 14.95
C SER A 320 -7.65 -13.39 15.76
N THR A 321 -6.49 -12.85 15.41
CA THR A 321 -5.22 -13.14 16.10
C THR A 321 -4.93 -12.20 17.28
N THR A 322 -5.40 -10.96 17.23
CA THR A 322 -5.09 -9.91 18.23
C THR A 322 -6.32 -9.22 18.80
N GLY A 323 -7.52 -9.72 18.49
CA GLY A 323 -8.79 -9.19 18.99
C GLY A 323 -9.17 -7.82 18.40
N ILE A 324 -10.23 -7.25 18.95
CA ILE A 324 -10.71 -5.90 18.64
C ILE A 324 -9.61 -4.83 18.83
N PRO A 325 -8.77 -4.85 19.88
CA PRO A 325 -7.66 -3.91 20.01
C PRO A 325 -6.71 -3.95 18.81
N GLY A 326 -6.39 -5.16 18.33
CA GLY A 326 -5.61 -5.41 17.13
C GLY A 326 -6.22 -4.81 15.87
N LEU A 327 -7.52 -5.05 15.66
CA LEU A 327 -8.26 -4.46 14.55
C LEU A 327 -8.22 -2.92 14.59
N ILE A 328 -8.43 -2.33 15.78
CA ILE A 328 -8.40 -0.86 15.96
C ILE A 328 -7.05 -0.29 15.56
N VAL A 329 -5.94 -0.88 16.02
CA VAL A 329 -4.60 -0.35 15.70
C VAL A 329 -4.22 -0.56 14.23
N VAL A 330 -4.65 -1.66 13.60
CA VAL A 330 -4.49 -1.88 12.15
C VAL A 330 -5.29 -0.85 11.35
N LEU A 331 -6.55 -0.60 11.72
CA LEU A 331 -7.34 0.45 11.09
C LEU A 331 -6.70 1.83 11.31
N ALA A 332 -6.20 2.13 12.52
CA ALA A 332 -5.53 3.38 12.81
C ALA A 332 -4.26 3.58 11.94
N LEU A 333 -3.48 2.52 11.68
CA LEU A 333 -2.31 2.59 10.79
C LEU A 333 -2.66 3.07 9.38
N PHE A 334 -3.88 2.82 8.91
CA PHE A 334 -4.37 3.32 7.63
C PHE A 334 -5.07 4.68 7.76
N LEU A 335 -6.02 4.79 8.68
CA LEU A 335 -6.93 5.93 8.77
C LEU A 335 -6.26 7.20 9.32
N VAL A 336 -5.28 7.09 10.22
CA VAL A 336 -4.58 8.27 10.76
C VAL A 336 -3.74 8.96 9.69
N PRO A 337 -2.86 8.27 8.92
CA PRO A 337 -2.21 8.87 7.76
C PRO A 337 -3.19 9.44 6.73
N ALA A 338 -4.28 8.72 6.42
CA ALA A 338 -5.30 9.20 5.48
C ALA A 338 -5.95 10.51 5.95
N ALA A 339 -6.27 10.63 7.25
CA ALA A 339 -6.81 11.86 7.83
C ALA A 339 -5.81 13.02 7.77
N LEU A 340 -4.53 12.75 8.04
CA LEU A 340 -3.46 13.76 7.91
C LEU A 340 -3.32 14.24 6.46
N PHE A 341 -3.29 13.32 5.49
CA PHE A 341 -3.27 13.67 4.08
C PHE A 341 -4.52 14.44 3.66
N TRP A 342 -5.70 14.05 4.13
CA TRP A 342 -6.94 14.77 3.82
C TRP A 342 -6.91 16.20 4.34
N ARG A 343 -6.45 16.41 5.58
CA ARG A 343 -6.26 17.75 6.15
C ARG A 343 -5.32 18.59 5.28
N MET A 344 -4.18 18.04 4.89
CA MET A 344 -3.19 18.71 4.04
C MET A 344 -3.74 18.98 2.63
N LEU A 345 -4.49 18.05 2.06
CA LEU A 345 -5.14 18.19 0.76
C LEU A 345 -6.08 19.40 0.75
N VAL A 346 -6.95 19.52 1.76
CA VAL A 346 -7.88 20.65 1.90
C VAL A 346 -7.11 21.96 2.04
N ALA A 347 -6.10 22.01 2.91
CA ALA A 347 -5.30 23.22 3.13
C ALA A 347 -4.49 23.66 1.89
N CYS A 348 -3.95 22.71 1.13
CA CYS A 348 -3.20 23.00 -0.10
C CYS A 348 -4.12 23.38 -1.27
N ARG A 349 -5.31 22.79 -1.37
CA ARG A 349 -6.33 23.19 -2.36
C ARG A 349 -6.77 24.63 -2.15
N ALA A 350 -7.04 25.03 -0.91
CA ALA A 350 -7.45 26.40 -0.58
C ALA A 350 -6.42 27.45 -1.05
N ARG A 351 -5.14 27.07 -1.07
CA ARG A 351 -4.02 27.95 -1.47
C ARG A 351 -3.53 27.71 -2.91
N ARG A 352 -4.20 26.84 -3.67
CA ARG A 352 -3.81 26.46 -5.03
C ARG A 352 -2.37 25.91 -5.13
N ASP A 353 -1.87 25.28 -4.07
CA ASP A 353 -0.58 24.59 -4.10
C ASP A 353 -0.73 23.22 -4.77
N ALA A 354 -0.44 23.16 -6.07
CA ALA A 354 -0.55 21.94 -6.85
C ALA A 354 0.36 20.81 -6.35
N VAL A 355 1.53 21.12 -5.77
CA VAL A 355 2.48 20.11 -5.27
C VAL A 355 1.94 19.46 -4.00
N GLY A 356 1.50 20.26 -3.02
CA GLY A 356 0.89 19.77 -1.79
C GLY A 356 -0.38 18.96 -2.05
N VAL A 357 -1.23 19.39 -2.99
CA VAL A 357 -2.43 18.66 -3.43
C VAL A 357 -2.09 17.30 -4.02
N SER A 358 -1.06 17.26 -4.87
CA SER A 358 -0.59 16.04 -5.56
C SER A 358 0.00 15.02 -4.58
N LEU A 359 0.82 15.47 -3.64
CA LEU A 359 1.42 14.60 -2.61
C LEU A 359 0.37 14.05 -1.65
N SER A 360 -0.55 14.91 -1.19
CA SER A 360 -1.63 14.51 -0.28
C SER A 360 -2.59 13.54 -0.96
N GLY A 361 -2.95 13.80 -2.22
CA GLY A 361 -3.78 12.90 -3.02
C GLY A 361 -3.11 11.56 -3.29
N GLY A 362 -1.80 11.55 -3.61
CA GLY A 362 -1.01 10.33 -3.74
C GLY A 362 -0.94 9.52 -2.45
N GLY A 363 -0.86 10.19 -1.29
CA GLY A 363 -0.91 9.56 0.03
C GLY A 363 -2.25 8.86 0.30
N ILE A 364 -3.36 9.55 0.05
CA ILE A 364 -4.72 8.97 0.15
C ILE A 364 -4.87 7.78 -0.80
N ALA A 365 -4.43 7.93 -2.05
CA ALA A 365 -4.52 6.86 -3.05
C ALA A 365 -3.72 5.62 -2.65
N MET A 366 -2.51 5.80 -2.11
CA MET A 366 -1.67 4.72 -1.60
C MET A 366 -2.34 4.00 -0.42
N THR A 367 -2.85 4.74 0.57
CA THR A 367 -3.56 4.12 1.71
C THR A 367 -4.79 3.36 1.24
N ALA A 368 -5.62 3.95 0.37
CA ALA A 368 -6.82 3.32 -0.13
C ALA A 368 -6.52 2.06 -0.98
N ALA A 369 -5.49 2.12 -1.83
CA ALA A 369 -5.04 0.95 -2.59
C ALA A 369 -4.56 -0.18 -1.68
N THR A 370 -3.84 0.15 -0.59
CA THR A 370 -3.38 -0.85 0.38
C THR A 370 -4.56 -1.51 1.11
N ILE A 371 -5.56 -0.73 1.53
CA ILE A 371 -6.80 -1.27 2.14
C ILE A 371 -7.52 -2.21 1.16
N ILE A 372 -7.71 -1.79 -0.10
CA ILE A 372 -8.39 -2.62 -1.10
C ILE A 372 -7.65 -3.94 -1.34
N CYS A 373 -6.32 -3.90 -1.44
CA CYS A 373 -5.52 -5.12 -1.56
C CYS A 373 -5.64 -6.00 -0.31
N GLY A 374 -5.64 -5.38 0.88
CA GLY A 374 -5.79 -6.03 2.18
C GLY A 374 -7.14 -6.71 2.43
N LEU A 375 -8.17 -6.41 1.64
CA LEU A 375 -9.46 -7.13 1.72
C LEU A 375 -9.38 -8.58 1.22
N THR A 376 -8.36 -8.90 0.40
CA THR A 376 -8.24 -10.20 -0.26
C THR A 376 -6.89 -10.87 -0.08
N GLN A 377 -5.99 -10.23 0.68
CA GLN A 377 -4.64 -10.68 0.98
C GLN A 377 -4.23 -10.21 2.38
N VAL A 378 -3.25 -10.87 2.99
CA VAL A 378 -2.61 -10.36 4.21
C VAL A 378 -1.39 -9.55 3.81
N THR A 379 -1.59 -8.28 3.49
CA THR A 379 -0.52 -7.41 3.00
C THR A 379 0.54 -7.18 4.06
N MET A 380 0.16 -7.14 5.34
CA MET A 380 1.06 -6.87 6.45
C MET A 380 1.93 -8.07 6.86
N ALA A 381 1.58 -9.29 6.44
CA ALA A 381 2.42 -10.47 6.63
C ALA A 381 3.65 -10.46 5.70
N HIS A 382 3.59 -9.74 4.58
CA HIS A 382 4.72 -9.62 3.67
C HIS A 382 5.67 -8.49 4.08
N GLN A 383 6.90 -8.86 4.44
CA GLN A 383 7.94 -7.91 4.88
C GLN A 383 8.15 -6.75 3.90
N ALA A 384 8.15 -7.06 2.59
CA ALA A 384 8.32 -6.07 1.53
C ALA A 384 7.20 -5.02 1.53
N ASN A 385 5.94 -5.43 1.72
CA ASN A 385 4.80 -4.52 1.80
C ASN A 385 4.85 -3.64 3.05
N MET A 386 5.29 -4.17 4.20
CA MET A 386 5.41 -3.38 5.44
C MET A 386 6.46 -2.27 5.32
N VAL A 387 7.63 -2.59 4.76
CA VAL A 387 8.67 -1.59 4.49
C VAL A 387 8.19 -0.57 3.46
N PHE A 388 7.57 -1.04 2.37
CA PHE A 388 7.02 -0.17 1.33
C PHE A 388 5.95 0.79 1.88
N TYR A 389 4.96 0.27 2.59
CA TYR A 389 3.89 1.06 3.18
C TYR A 389 4.47 2.11 4.12
N SER A 390 5.31 1.69 5.05
CA SER A 390 5.87 2.55 6.08
C SER A 390 6.80 3.61 5.51
N GLY A 391 7.72 3.23 4.62
CA GLY A 391 8.61 4.16 3.92
C GLY A 391 7.83 5.17 3.06
N THR A 392 6.84 4.72 2.29
CA THR A 392 6.05 5.58 1.40
C THR A 392 5.16 6.54 2.18
N ILE A 393 4.47 6.07 3.22
CA ILE A 393 3.64 6.92 4.09
C ILE A 393 4.50 7.98 4.79
N GLY A 394 5.62 7.58 5.39
CA GLY A 394 6.54 8.52 6.03
C GLY A 394 7.09 9.56 5.06
N LEU A 395 7.52 9.12 3.88
CA LEU A 395 8.03 10.00 2.82
C LEU A 395 6.96 10.99 2.35
N LEU A 396 5.76 10.52 1.99
CA LEU A 396 4.68 11.37 1.48
C LEU A 396 4.16 12.33 2.56
N LEU A 397 3.99 11.88 3.80
CA LEU A 397 3.57 12.76 4.91
C LEU A 397 4.55 13.90 5.11
N ALA A 398 5.86 13.61 5.06
CA ALA A 398 6.89 14.62 5.20
C ALA A 398 6.85 15.65 4.06
N LEU A 399 6.83 15.19 2.80
CA LEU A 399 6.81 16.08 1.64
C LEU A 399 5.52 16.92 1.58
N ALA A 400 4.37 16.32 1.92
CA ALA A 400 3.08 17.02 1.97
C ALA A 400 3.05 18.06 3.10
N ALA A 401 3.58 17.74 4.28
CA ALA A 401 3.66 18.66 5.40
C ALA A 401 4.61 19.85 5.15
N VAL A 402 5.75 19.62 4.49
CA VAL A 402 6.65 20.71 4.06
C VAL A 402 5.92 21.65 3.11
N SER A 403 5.25 21.10 2.09
CA SER A 403 4.45 21.88 1.13
C SER A 403 3.34 22.66 1.84
N GLU A 404 2.68 22.02 2.81
CA GLU A 404 1.65 22.67 3.61
C GLU A 404 2.20 23.90 4.35
N ARG A 405 3.38 23.82 4.96
CA ARG A 405 3.93 24.92 5.75
C ARG A 405 4.62 26.00 4.95
N SER A 406 5.32 25.66 3.87
CA SER A 406 5.97 26.67 3.02
C SER A 406 4.97 27.68 2.48
N GLY A 407 3.74 27.25 2.15
CA GLY A 407 2.68 28.18 1.74
C GLY A 407 2.00 28.96 2.88
N ARG A 408 2.28 28.67 4.17
CA ARG A 408 1.75 29.45 5.31
C ARG A 408 2.65 30.64 5.66
N SER A 409 3.93 30.57 5.30
CA SER A 409 4.89 31.66 5.50
C SER A 409 4.88 32.69 4.36
N ALA A 410 4.15 32.41 3.27
CA ALA A 410 4.04 33.27 2.09
C ALA A 410 2.66 33.95 1.94
N ALA A 411 1.74 33.68 2.87
CA ALA A 411 0.42 34.31 3.01
C ALA A 411 0.43 35.09 4.33
#